data_AF-A0A2S0KIV1-F1
#
_entry.id   AF-A0A2S0KIV1-F1
#
_cell.length_a   1.000
_cell.length_b   1.000
_cell.length_c   1.000
_cell.angle_alpha   90.00
_cell.angle_beta   90.00
_cell.angle_gamma   90.00
#
_symmetry.space_group_name_H-M   'P 1'
#
loop_
_entity.id
_entity.type
_entity.pdbx_description
1 polymer ?
#
loop_
_entity_poly.entity_id
_entity_poly.type
_entity_poly.pdbx_seq_one_letter_code
_entity_poly.pdbx_strand_id
1 'polypeptide(L)'
;MPANKPTSSTPPEYTPLADRKTGARFYENDYRVRTGDVDQEMRVRLDGLARYLQDVANDNIEATDFGDTDPFWIVRRTVIDVLEPITWPADFRAERWCGALSTRWTNMRVRLTSTSETNRFNPDPRPNGLVETEAFWINVTEQGMPSRITDHAFEMLSSMTDEHRLRWKSMNPEQAPDESELELPDREHVLRSTDFDPFRHLNNAAYLEAIEDELVDHPDLLDVPHRAVIEYLRPITPGVPIMLRRKRIDDCLYVWMLIPGDDGLVPAATASVSRIPAA
;
A
#
# COMPACT_ATOMS: atom_id res chain seq x y z
N MET A 1 -16.40 13.66 -18.85
CA MET A 1 -16.50 14.24 -17.50
C MET A 1 -15.14 14.04 -16.85
N PRO A 2 -14.42 15.07 -16.38
CA PRO A 2 -13.26 14.81 -15.53
C PRO A 2 -13.76 13.99 -14.34
N ALA A 3 -13.08 12.89 -14.01
CA ALA A 3 -13.43 12.13 -12.81
C ALA A 3 -13.45 13.11 -11.64
N ASN A 4 -14.56 13.13 -10.87
CA ASN A 4 -14.63 13.95 -9.67
C ASN A 4 -13.40 13.64 -8.82
N LYS A 5 -12.66 14.69 -8.42
CA LYS A 5 -11.55 14.52 -7.48
C LYS A 5 -12.10 13.90 -6.20
N PRO A 6 -11.39 12.95 -5.57
CA PRO A 6 -11.81 12.41 -4.29
C PRO A 6 -12.03 13.54 -3.28
N THR A 7 -13.11 13.43 -2.51
CA THR A 7 -13.44 14.37 -1.43
C THR A 7 -13.55 13.61 -0.12
N SER A 8 -13.25 14.27 0.99
CA SER A 8 -13.51 13.75 2.35
C SER A 8 -14.93 14.15 2.78
N SER A 9 -15.92 13.87 1.93
CA SER A 9 -17.35 14.14 2.21
C SER A 9 -18.22 12.90 2.05
N THR A 10 -17.73 11.89 1.34
CA THR A 10 -18.44 10.63 1.07
C THR A 10 -17.40 9.53 0.86
N PRO A 11 -17.60 8.31 1.38
CA PRO A 11 -16.70 7.19 1.12
C PRO A 11 -16.49 6.95 -0.39
N PRO A 12 -15.31 6.46 -0.80
CA PRO A 12 -15.07 6.14 -2.20
C PRO A 12 -15.91 4.92 -2.62
N GLU A 13 -16.40 4.93 -3.85
CA GLU A 13 -17.03 3.74 -4.43
C GLU A 13 -15.99 2.61 -4.55
N TYR A 14 -16.36 1.41 -4.08
CA TYR A 14 -15.51 0.24 -4.19
C TYR A 14 -15.56 -0.35 -5.60
N THR A 15 -14.38 -0.58 -6.19
CA THR A 15 -14.22 -1.37 -7.41
C THR A 15 -13.16 -2.43 -7.12
N PRO A 16 -13.48 -3.73 -7.26
CA PRO A 16 -12.50 -4.81 -7.10
C PRO A 16 -11.29 -4.63 -8.01
N LEU A 17 -10.12 -5.03 -7.52
CA LEU A 17 -8.91 -5.04 -8.34
C LEU A 17 -9.00 -6.16 -9.38
N ALA A 18 -8.75 -5.86 -10.66
CA ALA A 18 -8.93 -6.79 -11.79
C ALA A 18 -8.08 -8.07 -11.65
N ASP A 19 -8.56 -9.21 -12.15
CA ASP A 19 -7.77 -10.44 -12.12
C ASP A 19 -6.59 -10.39 -13.11
N ARG A 20 -5.62 -11.28 -12.93
CA ARG A 20 -4.52 -11.47 -13.88
C ARG A 20 -5.08 -11.90 -15.24
N LYS A 21 -4.53 -11.34 -16.32
CA LYS A 21 -4.84 -11.78 -17.69
C LYS A 21 -4.57 -13.28 -17.84
N THR A 22 -5.52 -14.01 -18.39
CA THR A 22 -5.40 -15.47 -18.60
C THR A 22 -4.15 -15.80 -19.44
N GLY A 23 -3.29 -16.67 -18.91
CA GLY A 23 -2.04 -17.09 -19.59
C GLY A 23 -0.90 -16.07 -19.52
N ALA A 24 -1.09 -14.91 -18.86
CA ALA A 24 -0.01 -13.97 -18.61
C ALA A 24 1.07 -14.57 -17.70
N ARG A 25 2.31 -14.17 -17.95
CA ARG A 25 3.43 -14.44 -17.05
C ARG A 25 3.26 -13.67 -15.75
N PHE A 26 3.83 -14.22 -14.69
CA PHE A 26 3.89 -13.62 -13.37
C PHE A 26 5.10 -14.19 -12.62
N TYR A 27 5.55 -13.46 -11.62
CA TYR A 27 6.51 -13.93 -10.63
C TYR A 27 5.76 -14.58 -9.47
N GLU A 28 6.32 -15.64 -8.90
CA GLU A 28 5.75 -16.30 -7.73
C GLU A 28 6.83 -16.77 -6.76
N ASN A 29 6.55 -16.64 -5.46
CA ASN A 29 7.40 -17.15 -4.40
C ASN A 29 6.58 -17.39 -3.11
N ASP A 30 7.10 -18.20 -2.20
CA ASP A 30 6.45 -18.54 -0.93
C ASP A 30 7.18 -17.87 0.24
N TYR A 31 6.41 -17.28 1.16
CA TYR A 31 6.91 -16.52 2.30
C TYR A 31 6.30 -17.03 3.59
N ARG A 32 7.08 -16.98 4.67
CA ARG A 32 6.64 -17.35 6.02
C ARG A 32 6.17 -16.11 6.77
N VAL A 33 4.97 -16.15 7.33
CA VAL A 33 4.49 -15.11 8.24
C VAL A 33 5.38 -15.08 9.48
N ARG A 34 5.92 -13.91 9.79
CA ARG A 34 6.78 -13.67 10.96
C ARG A 34 5.97 -13.05 12.08
N THR A 35 6.33 -13.41 13.32
CA THR A 35 5.65 -12.94 14.53
C THR A 35 5.74 -11.42 14.73
N GLY A 36 6.74 -10.76 14.12
CA GLY A 36 6.86 -9.31 14.16
C GLY A 36 5.81 -8.58 13.33
N ASP A 37 5.18 -9.26 12.38
CA ASP A 37 4.25 -8.66 11.40
C ASP A 37 2.77 -8.84 11.77
N VAL A 38 2.46 -9.49 12.89
CA VAL A 38 1.08 -9.75 13.33
C VAL A 38 0.65 -8.94 14.54
N ASP A 39 -0.64 -8.60 14.61
CA ASP A 39 -1.26 -7.93 15.76
C ASP A 39 -1.61 -8.91 16.91
N GLN A 40 -2.31 -8.39 17.92
CA GLN A 40 -2.71 -9.16 19.11
C GLN A 40 -3.76 -10.24 18.76
N GLU A 41 -4.47 -10.03 17.66
CA GLU A 41 -5.46 -10.93 17.08
C GLU A 41 -4.82 -11.95 16.11
N MET A 42 -3.48 -11.94 15.97
CA MET A 42 -2.69 -12.81 15.08
C MET A 42 -2.89 -12.54 13.59
N ARG A 43 -3.54 -11.43 13.21
CA ARG A 43 -3.68 -10.99 11.81
C ARG A 43 -2.39 -10.30 11.37
N VAL A 44 -1.95 -10.56 10.14
CA VAL A 44 -0.87 -9.79 9.50
C VAL A 44 -1.33 -8.35 9.31
N ARG A 45 -0.63 -7.42 9.95
CA ARG A 45 -0.92 -5.98 9.91
C ARG A 45 -0.62 -5.41 8.52
N LEU A 46 -1.20 -4.25 8.20
CA LEU A 46 -0.98 -3.51 6.96
C LEU A 46 0.51 -3.14 6.80
N ASP A 47 1.21 -2.75 7.87
CA ASP A 47 2.66 -2.53 7.83
C ASP A 47 3.44 -3.81 7.49
N GLY A 48 3.02 -4.94 8.05
CA GLY A 48 3.57 -6.26 7.75
C GLY A 48 3.35 -6.66 6.29
N LEU A 49 2.13 -6.48 5.77
CA LEU A 49 1.82 -6.67 4.36
C LEU A 49 2.72 -5.79 3.47
N ALA A 50 2.94 -4.53 3.83
CA ALA A 50 3.82 -3.66 3.07
C ALA A 50 5.29 -4.10 3.09
N ARG A 51 5.81 -4.64 4.20
CA ARG A 51 7.15 -5.25 4.23
C ARG A 51 7.23 -6.44 3.28
N TYR A 52 6.25 -7.36 3.33
CA TYR A 52 6.21 -8.49 2.40
C TYR A 52 6.11 -8.06 0.93
N LEU A 53 5.32 -7.02 0.62
CA LEU A 53 5.23 -6.50 -0.74
C LEU A 53 6.55 -5.90 -1.23
N GLN A 54 7.35 -5.31 -0.34
CA GLN A 54 8.70 -4.83 -0.66
C GLN A 54 9.63 -6.01 -0.96
N ASP A 55 9.62 -7.05 -0.12
CA ASP A 55 10.41 -8.27 -0.34
C ASP A 55 10.04 -8.93 -1.67
N VAL A 56 8.75 -9.12 -1.95
CA VAL A 56 8.26 -9.67 -3.22
C VAL A 56 8.71 -8.82 -4.42
N ALA A 57 8.72 -7.50 -4.29
CA ALA A 57 9.18 -6.61 -5.36
C ALA A 57 10.70 -6.74 -5.60
N ASN A 58 11.49 -6.79 -4.53
CA ASN A 58 12.95 -6.94 -4.60
C ASN A 58 13.33 -8.30 -5.18
N ASP A 59 12.77 -9.39 -4.66
CA ASP A 59 13.03 -10.75 -5.16
C ASP A 59 12.62 -10.88 -6.63
N ASN A 60 11.52 -10.24 -7.05
CA ASN A 60 11.14 -10.23 -8.46
C ASN A 60 12.15 -9.46 -9.33
N ILE A 61 12.67 -8.31 -8.86
CA ILE A 61 13.71 -7.58 -9.60
C ILE A 61 14.95 -8.47 -9.76
N GLU A 62 15.40 -9.13 -8.69
CA GLU A 62 16.56 -10.05 -8.73
C GLU A 62 16.33 -11.27 -9.64
N ALA A 63 15.09 -11.74 -9.76
CA ALA A 63 14.72 -12.83 -10.66
C ALA A 63 14.61 -12.41 -12.14
N THR A 64 14.85 -11.14 -12.46
CA THR A 64 14.78 -10.57 -13.81
C THR A 64 16.06 -9.80 -14.15
N ASP A 65 16.26 -9.45 -15.42
CA ASP A 65 17.37 -8.59 -15.83
C ASP A 65 17.18 -7.11 -15.43
N PHE A 66 16.08 -6.76 -14.74
CA PHE A 66 15.74 -5.38 -14.38
C PHE A 66 16.67 -4.76 -13.37
N GLY A 67 17.37 -5.58 -12.56
CA GLY A 67 18.38 -5.09 -11.63
C GLY A 67 19.51 -4.31 -12.32
N ASP A 68 19.82 -4.64 -13.57
CA ASP A 68 20.86 -3.95 -14.34
C ASP A 68 20.30 -2.82 -15.21
N THR A 69 19.07 -2.94 -15.71
CA THR A 69 18.52 -1.99 -16.70
C THR A 69 17.64 -0.90 -16.10
N ASP A 70 16.79 -1.24 -15.14
CA ASP A 70 15.78 -0.37 -14.54
C ASP A 70 15.71 -0.60 -13.01
N PRO A 71 16.80 -0.37 -12.25
CA PRO A 71 16.86 -0.74 -10.84
C PRO A 71 16.07 0.19 -9.90
N PHE A 72 15.81 1.44 -10.31
CA PHE A 72 15.28 2.45 -9.40
C PHE A 72 13.79 2.71 -9.64
N TRP A 73 12.97 2.34 -8.65
CA TRP A 73 11.53 2.52 -8.68
C TRP A 73 11.02 3.20 -7.42
N ILE A 74 10.11 4.15 -7.59
CA ILE A 74 9.42 4.83 -6.47
C ILE A 74 7.94 4.44 -6.50
N VAL A 75 7.43 3.93 -5.37
CA VAL A 75 6.00 3.73 -5.19
C VAL A 75 5.32 5.07 -4.88
N ARG A 76 4.22 5.35 -5.59
CA ARG A 76 3.40 6.56 -5.38
C ARG A 76 2.03 6.27 -4.79
N ARG A 77 1.56 5.04 -4.93
CA ARG A 77 0.35 4.56 -4.28
C ARG A 77 0.43 3.07 -4.01
N THR A 78 -0.11 2.64 -2.88
CA THR A 78 -0.39 1.23 -2.58
C THR A 78 -1.86 1.09 -2.22
N VAL A 79 -2.53 0.12 -2.85
CA VAL A 79 -3.89 -0.33 -2.55
C VAL A 79 -3.78 -1.75 -2.02
N ILE A 80 -4.44 -2.03 -0.89
CA ILE A 80 -4.46 -3.33 -0.23
C ILE A 80 -5.92 -3.67 0.09
N ASP A 81 -6.46 -4.66 -0.61
CA ASP A 81 -7.73 -5.30 -0.28
C ASP A 81 -7.44 -6.53 0.57
N VAL A 82 -7.75 -6.45 1.86
CA VAL A 82 -7.79 -7.61 2.73
C VAL A 82 -9.17 -8.23 2.60
N LEU A 83 -9.30 -9.24 1.74
CA LEU A 83 -10.57 -9.94 1.51
C LEU A 83 -10.81 -11.01 2.57
N GLU A 84 -9.75 -11.72 2.94
CA GLU A 84 -9.70 -12.58 4.12
C GLU A 84 -8.31 -12.39 4.76
N PRO A 85 -8.21 -12.00 6.05
CA PRO A 85 -6.92 -11.76 6.69
C PRO A 85 -6.00 -12.98 6.67
N ILE A 86 -4.72 -12.76 6.36
CA ILE A 86 -3.67 -13.74 6.63
C ILE A 86 -3.43 -13.74 8.15
N THR A 87 -3.39 -14.91 8.77
CA THR A 87 -3.23 -15.05 10.22
C THR A 87 -2.09 -15.99 10.57
N TRP A 88 -1.33 -15.68 11.62
CA TRP A 88 -0.20 -16.50 12.06
C TRP A 88 -0.66 -17.64 13.00
N PRO A 89 -0.08 -18.84 12.92
CA PRO A 89 0.95 -19.26 11.97
C PRO A 89 0.37 -19.51 10.57
N ALA A 90 1.13 -19.11 9.55
CA ALA A 90 0.87 -19.50 8.18
C ALA A 90 2.11 -19.24 7.30
N ASP A 91 2.13 -19.92 6.16
CA ASP A 91 2.87 -19.50 4.97
C ASP A 91 1.89 -18.89 3.96
N PHE A 92 2.39 -18.01 3.10
CA PHE A 92 1.60 -17.47 1.99
C PHE A 92 2.38 -17.50 0.69
N ARG A 93 1.65 -17.77 -0.40
CA ARG A 93 2.14 -17.64 -1.76
C ARG A 93 1.86 -16.24 -2.27
N ALA A 94 2.88 -15.57 -2.79
CA ALA A 94 2.73 -14.32 -3.50
C ALA A 94 2.82 -14.54 -5.00
N GLU A 95 1.87 -14.01 -5.76
CA GLU A 95 1.92 -13.94 -7.23
C GLU A 95 1.97 -12.47 -7.65
N ARG A 96 3.01 -12.04 -8.36
CA ARG A 96 3.23 -10.64 -8.81
C ARG A 96 3.21 -10.52 -10.33
N TRP A 97 2.48 -9.55 -10.86
CA TRP A 97 2.41 -9.27 -12.31
C TRP A 97 2.19 -7.79 -12.61
N CYS A 98 2.44 -7.37 -13.84
CA CYS A 98 2.08 -6.03 -14.32
C CYS A 98 0.58 -6.00 -14.67
N GLY A 99 -0.20 -5.17 -13.98
CA GLY A 99 -1.63 -4.98 -14.21
C GLY A 99 -1.94 -3.91 -15.26
N ALA A 100 -1.11 -2.89 -15.36
CA ALA A 100 -1.19 -1.84 -16.38
C ALA A 100 0.15 -1.11 -16.47
N LEU A 101 0.44 -0.46 -17.60
CA LEU A 101 1.65 0.35 -17.72
C LEU A 101 1.52 1.52 -18.70
N SER A 102 2.52 2.40 -18.65
CA SER A 102 2.83 3.36 -19.69
C SER A 102 4.35 3.50 -19.80
N THR A 103 4.84 4.49 -20.54
CA THR A 103 6.28 4.62 -20.86
C THR A 103 7.20 4.85 -19.66
N ARG A 104 6.69 5.26 -18.49
CA ARG A 104 7.49 5.63 -17.29
C ARG A 104 6.98 5.05 -15.98
N TRP A 105 5.84 4.35 -16.00
CA TRP A 105 5.20 3.87 -14.79
C TRP A 105 4.36 2.64 -15.05
N THR A 106 4.13 1.86 -14.01
CA THR A 106 3.35 0.63 -14.03
C THR A 106 2.50 0.51 -12.77
N ASN A 107 1.36 -0.15 -12.90
CA ASN A 107 0.66 -0.74 -11.77
C ASN A 107 1.12 -2.18 -11.66
N MET A 108 1.82 -2.49 -10.57
CA MET A 108 2.16 -3.88 -10.23
C MET A 108 1.10 -4.43 -9.29
N ARG A 109 0.61 -5.62 -9.62
CA ARG A 109 -0.35 -6.37 -8.83
C ARG A 109 0.37 -7.45 -8.06
N VAL A 110 -0.08 -7.68 -6.82
CA VAL A 110 0.31 -8.86 -6.05
C VAL A 110 -0.92 -9.46 -5.41
N ARG A 111 -1.14 -10.76 -5.65
CA ARG A 111 -2.10 -11.58 -4.90
C ARG A 111 -1.34 -12.39 -3.87
N LEU A 112 -1.82 -12.35 -2.63
CA LEU A 112 -1.32 -13.19 -1.54
C LEU A 112 -2.40 -14.21 -1.18
N THR A 113 -2.04 -15.48 -1.19
CA THR A 113 -2.93 -16.58 -0.77
C THR A 113 -2.25 -17.39 0.32
N SER A 114 -2.98 -17.70 1.38
CA SER A 114 -2.42 -18.36 2.55
C SER A 114 -3.33 -19.49 3.01
N THR A 115 -2.73 -20.59 3.45
CA THR A 115 -3.44 -21.63 4.21
C THR A 115 -3.19 -21.37 5.68
N SER A 116 -4.26 -21.21 6.46
CA SER A 116 -4.14 -20.99 7.90
C SER A 116 -3.62 -22.26 8.58
N GLU A 117 -2.74 -22.07 9.57
CA GLU A 117 -2.28 -23.13 10.45
C GLU A 117 -2.67 -22.80 11.90
N THR A 118 -2.51 -23.78 12.79
CA THR A 118 -2.73 -23.58 14.23
C THR A 118 -1.47 -23.91 15.01
N ASN A 119 -1.29 -23.26 16.16
CA ASN A 119 -0.27 -23.63 17.14
C ASN A 119 -0.75 -23.34 18.57
N ARG A 120 0.13 -23.45 19.56
CA ARG A 120 -0.23 -23.23 20.98
C ARG A 120 -0.68 -21.82 21.31
N PHE A 121 -0.29 -20.82 20.52
CA PHE A 121 -0.63 -19.41 20.74
C PHE A 121 -1.84 -18.96 19.90
N ASN A 122 -2.11 -19.66 18.77
CA ASN A 122 -3.32 -19.50 17.97
C ASN A 122 -3.92 -20.88 17.65
N PRO A 123 -4.68 -21.48 18.58
CA PRO A 123 -5.10 -22.87 18.50
C PRO A 123 -6.36 -23.10 17.66
N ASP A 124 -7.18 -22.06 17.50
CA ASP A 124 -8.47 -22.17 16.83
C ASP A 124 -8.31 -22.09 15.31
N PRO A 125 -8.97 -22.98 14.53
CA PRO A 125 -8.96 -22.90 13.07
C PRO A 125 -9.47 -21.54 12.58
N ARG A 126 -8.80 -20.99 11.58
CA ARG A 126 -9.17 -19.72 10.94
C ARG A 126 -9.38 -19.90 9.44
N PRO A 127 -10.08 -18.99 8.76
CA PRO A 127 -10.16 -19.02 7.31
C PRO A 127 -8.79 -18.87 6.64
N ASN A 128 -8.72 -19.27 5.37
CA ASN A 128 -7.53 -19.12 4.54
C ASN A 128 -7.41 -17.68 4.03
N GLY A 129 -6.24 -17.04 4.21
CA GLY A 129 -6.05 -15.64 3.85
C GLY A 129 -6.05 -15.40 2.34
N LEU A 130 -6.63 -14.27 1.94
CA LEU A 130 -6.64 -13.73 0.58
C LEU A 130 -6.48 -12.21 0.63
N VAL A 131 -5.37 -11.72 0.08
CA VAL A 131 -5.09 -10.28 -0.05
C VAL A 131 -4.81 -9.95 -1.51
N GLU A 132 -5.47 -8.91 -2.01
CA GLU A 132 -5.30 -8.38 -3.36
C GLU A 132 -4.66 -6.99 -3.27
N THR A 133 -3.61 -6.74 -4.04
CA THR A 133 -2.89 -5.46 -3.96
C THR A 133 -2.59 -4.88 -5.32
N GLU A 134 -2.50 -3.56 -5.39
CA GLU A 134 -1.99 -2.80 -6.53
C GLU A 134 -1.07 -1.69 -6.03
N ALA A 135 0.10 -1.55 -6.66
CA ALA A 135 0.99 -0.42 -6.40
C ALA A 135 1.32 0.32 -7.69
N PHE A 136 1.20 1.66 -7.66
CA PHE A 136 1.60 2.55 -8.75
C PHE A 136 3.08 2.90 -8.59
N TRP A 137 3.91 2.42 -9.51
CA TRP A 137 5.37 2.58 -9.51
C TRP A 137 5.82 3.52 -10.62
N ILE A 138 6.75 4.41 -10.32
CA ILE A 138 7.43 5.28 -11.28
C ILE A 138 8.87 4.79 -11.46
N ASN A 139 9.27 4.54 -12.70
CA ASN A 139 10.67 4.31 -13.04
C ASN A 139 11.43 5.63 -12.92
N VAL A 140 12.56 5.63 -12.23
CA VAL A 140 13.36 6.84 -12.02
C VAL A 140 14.82 6.60 -12.35
N THR A 141 15.56 7.69 -12.59
CA THR A 141 17.02 7.65 -12.58
C THR A 141 17.55 7.52 -11.16
N GLU A 142 18.83 7.27 -11.00
CA GLU A 142 19.52 7.30 -9.70
C GLU A 142 19.30 8.63 -8.94
N GLN A 143 19.10 9.73 -9.67
CA GLN A 143 18.80 11.06 -9.11
C GLN A 143 17.31 11.25 -8.75
N GLY A 144 16.47 10.23 -8.88
CA GLY A 144 15.04 10.27 -8.57
C GLY A 144 14.17 10.93 -9.64
N MET A 145 14.69 11.18 -10.84
CA MET A 145 13.93 11.82 -11.92
C MET A 145 13.17 10.77 -12.75
N PRO A 146 11.88 10.97 -13.08
CA PRO A 146 11.12 10.01 -13.90
C PRO A 146 11.80 9.67 -15.23
N SER A 147 12.07 8.38 -15.44
CA SER A 147 12.76 7.87 -16.62
C SER A 147 11.84 6.98 -17.46
N ARG A 148 12.17 6.84 -18.75
CA ARG A 148 11.49 5.90 -19.63
C ARG A 148 11.91 4.47 -19.26
N ILE A 149 10.94 3.57 -19.17
CA ILE A 149 11.19 2.12 -19.04
C ILE A 149 11.91 1.64 -20.30
N THR A 150 13.00 0.89 -20.15
CA THR A 150 13.75 0.35 -21.29
C THR A 150 12.86 -0.51 -22.20
N ASP A 151 13.20 -0.62 -23.49
CA ASP A 151 12.36 -1.36 -24.44
C ASP A 151 12.20 -2.83 -24.05
N HIS A 152 13.25 -3.44 -23.49
CA HIS A 152 13.23 -4.81 -22.99
C HIS A 152 12.27 -4.98 -21.80
N ALA A 153 12.38 -4.11 -20.78
CA ALA A 153 11.48 -4.14 -19.64
C ALA A 153 10.03 -3.82 -20.04
N PHE A 154 9.85 -2.89 -20.97
CA PHE A 154 8.53 -2.54 -21.50
C PHE A 154 7.89 -3.72 -22.22
N GLU A 155 8.63 -4.46 -23.06
CA GLU A 155 8.14 -5.66 -23.74
C GLU A 155 7.68 -6.73 -22.74
N MET A 156 8.51 -7.02 -21.73
CA MET A 156 8.19 -8.02 -20.71
C MET A 156 6.95 -7.63 -19.89
N LEU A 157 6.89 -6.39 -19.37
CA LEU A 157 5.76 -5.90 -18.59
C LEU A 157 4.48 -5.81 -19.43
N SER A 158 4.59 -5.40 -20.70
CA SER A 158 3.44 -5.33 -21.62
C SER A 158 2.87 -6.70 -21.95
N SER A 159 3.68 -7.77 -21.92
CA SER A 159 3.17 -9.12 -22.18
C SER A 159 2.15 -9.61 -21.13
N MET A 160 2.11 -8.97 -19.95
CA MET A 160 1.28 -9.39 -18.81
C MET A 160 -0.11 -8.70 -18.77
N THR A 161 -0.33 -7.64 -19.55
CA THR A 161 -1.55 -6.81 -19.51
C THR A 161 -1.95 -6.30 -20.89
N ASP A 162 -3.22 -5.93 -21.05
CA ASP A 162 -3.75 -5.26 -22.25
C ASP A 162 -3.92 -3.74 -22.04
N GLU A 163 -3.64 -3.21 -20.84
CA GLU A 163 -3.77 -1.79 -20.51
C GLU A 163 -2.41 -1.06 -20.57
N HIS A 164 -2.19 -0.34 -21.68
CA HIS A 164 -0.93 0.36 -22.00
C HIS A 164 -1.03 1.90 -21.90
N ARG A 165 -2.12 2.43 -21.35
CA ARG A 165 -2.40 3.85 -21.19
C ARG A 165 -2.71 4.20 -19.73
N LEU A 166 -1.97 3.58 -18.81
CA LEU A 166 -2.04 3.88 -17.39
C LEU A 166 -1.81 5.38 -17.13
N ARG A 167 -2.66 5.97 -16.29
CA ARG A 167 -2.55 7.36 -15.83
C ARG A 167 -2.70 7.40 -14.32
N TRP A 168 -1.98 8.34 -13.70
CA TRP A 168 -2.23 8.68 -12.31
C TRP A 168 -3.67 9.17 -12.12
N LYS A 169 -4.34 8.64 -11.12
CA LYS A 169 -5.64 9.09 -10.63
C LYS A 169 -5.61 8.99 -9.12
N SER A 170 -5.64 10.11 -8.42
CA SER A 170 -5.69 10.09 -6.97
C SER A 170 -6.98 9.41 -6.47
N MET A 171 -6.85 8.64 -5.40
CA MET A 171 -7.92 7.90 -4.71
C MET A 171 -8.28 8.53 -3.36
N ASN A 172 -7.39 9.38 -2.82
CA ASN A 172 -7.58 10.07 -1.55
C ASN A 172 -7.71 11.59 -1.76
N PRO A 173 -8.44 12.32 -0.91
CA PRO A 173 -8.47 13.77 -0.97
C PRO A 173 -7.07 14.30 -0.66
N GLU A 174 -6.49 15.06 -1.59
CA GLU A 174 -5.10 15.54 -1.46
C GLU A 174 -4.93 16.51 -0.29
N GLN A 175 -5.91 17.40 -0.09
CA GLN A 175 -5.90 18.39 0.98
C GLN A 175 -6.61 17.84 2.21
N ALA A 176 -6.03 18.10 3.37
CA ALA A 176 -6.68 17.81 4.64
C ALA A 176 -7.77 18.86 4.93
N PRO A 177 -8.88 18.49 5.58
CA PRO A 177 -9.88 19.44 6.05
C PRO A 177 -9.29 20.48 7.01
N ASP A 178 -9.98 21.61 7.14
CA ASP A 178 -9.66 22.62 8.15
C ASP A 178 -9.79 22.01 9.56
N GLU A 179 -8.94 22.45 10.50
CA GLU A 179 -8.97 21.96 11.89
C GLU A 179 -10.32 22.15 12.56
N SER A 180 -11.04 23.22 12.20
CA SER A 180 -12.38 23.50 12.72
C SER A 180 -13.45 22.50 12.27
N GLU A 181 -13.18 21.70 11.23
CA GLU A 181 -14.07 20.64 10.74
C GLU A 181 -13.82 19.28 11.41
N LEU A 182 -12.87 19.19 12.34
CA LEU A 182 -12.44 17.93 12.94
C LEU A 182 -12.94 17.78 14.37
N GLU A 183 -13.24 16.54 14.74
CA GLU A 183 -13.63 16.18 16.12
C GLU A 183 -12.41 16.05 17.04
N LEU A 184 -11.25 15.68 16.50
CA LEU A 184 -10.01 15.45 17.24
C LEU A 184 -8.93 16.43 16.78
N PRO A 185 -8.01 16.87 17.68
CA PRO A 185 -6.87 17.71 17.35
C PRO A 185 -5.73 16.90 16.76
N ASP A 186 -4.93 17.46 15.84
CA ASP A 186 -3.82 16.74 15.21
C ASP A 186 -2.95 16.01 16.24
N ARG A 187 -2.58 14.75 15.93
CA ARG A 187 -1.78 13.90 16.80
C ARG A 187 -0.36 13.80 16.26
N GLU A 188 0.64 14.04 17.09
CA GLU A 188 2.02 13.72 16.71
C GLU A 188 2.22 12.20 16.65
N HIS A 189 2.76 11.70 15.53
CA HIS A 189 3.23 10.32 15.44
C HIS A 189 4.76 10.32 15.52
N VAL A 190 5.29 9.70 16.57
CA VAL A 190 6.71 9.76 16.89
C VAL A 190 7.48 8.75 16.05
N LEU A 191 8.31 9.25 15.13
CA LEU A 191 9.19 8.45 14.30
C LEU A 191 10.45 8.02 15.04
N ARG A 192 10.86 6.77 14.81
CA ARG A 192 12.04 6.11 15.37
C ARG A 192 13.14 6.05 14.32
N SER A 193 14.37 5.80 14.76
CA SER A 193 15.49 5.62 13.82
C SER A 193 15.31 4.43 12.88
N THR A 194 14.54 3.42 13.30
CA THR A 194 14.26 2.20 12.53
C THR A 194 13.23 2.38 11.43
N ASP A 195 12.51 3.50 11.43
CA ASP A 195 11.42 3.73 10.49
C ASP A 195 11.96 4.22 9.14
N PHE A 196 13.25 4.59 9.09
CA PHE A 196 13.92 5.09 7.90
C PHE A 196 14.68 3.99 7.17
N ASP A 197 14.54 3.97 5.85
CA ASP A 197 15.22 3.04 4.96
C ASP A 197 16.72 3.42 4.74
N PRO A 198 17.51 2.58 4.05
CA PRO A 198 18.90 2.88 3.73
C PRO A 198 19.12 4.16 2.90
N PHE A 199 18.08 4.67 2.23
CA PHE A 199 18.10 5.94 1.49
C PHE A 199 17.78 7.15 2.37
N ARG A 200 17.58 6.94 3.69
CA ARG A 200 17.22 7.96 4.67
C ARG A 200 15.88 8.63 4.37
N HIS A 201 14.94 7.86 3.83
CA HIS A 201 13.53 8.24 3.71
C HIS A 201 12.69 7.35 4.64
N LEU A 202 11.55 7.86 5.09
CA LEU A 202 10.59 7.05 5.84
C LEU A 202 10.20 5.84 4.98
N ASN A 203 10.39 4.63 5.51
CA ASN A 203 10.06 3.40 4.82
C ASN A 203 8.54 3.35 4.59
N ASN A 204 8.10 2.93 3.40
CA ASN A 204 6.68 2.82 3.05
C ASN A 204 5.85 2.02 4.07
N ALA A 205 6.44 1.00 4.71
CA ALA A 205 5.78 0.22 5.76
C ALA A 205 5.53 1.05 7.03
N ALA A 206 6.44 1.96 7.40
CA ALA A 206 6.31 2.80 8.59
C ALA A 206 5.17 3.82 8.47
N TYR A 207 4.81 4.25 7.25
CA TYR A 207 3.58 5.02 7.06
C TYR A 207 2.35 4.21 7.48
N LEU A 208 2.31 2.90 7.18
CA LEU A 208 1.19 2.04 7.55
C LEU A 208 1.20 1.66 9.03
N GLU A 209 2.34 1.70 9.72
CA GLU A 209 2.37 1.62 11.20
C GLU A 209 1.58 2.77 11.82
N ALA A 210 1.72 3.98 11.29
CA ALA A 210 0.92 5.13 11.73
C ALA A 210 -0.58 4.96 11.44
N ILE A 211 -0.94 4.20 10.40
CA ILE A 211 -2.35 3.87 10.11
C ILE A 211 -2.89 2.79 11.06
N GLU A 212 -2.11 1.74 11.32
CA GLU A 212 -2.46 0.70 12.30
C GLU A 212 -2.69 1.29 13.71
N ASP A 213 -1.88 2.27 14.12
CA ASP A 213 -2.11 3.02 15.38
C ASP A 213 -3.50 3.68 15.43
N GLU A 214 -3.96 4.30 14.34
CA GLU A 214 -5.29 4.94 14.30
C GLU A 214 -6.42 3.90 14.22
N LEU A 215 -6.15 2.73 13.63
CA LEU A 215 -7.15 1.67 13.47
C LEU A 215 -7.50 0.95 14.78
N VAL A 216 -6.69 1.09 15.84
CA VAL A 216 -6.99 0.55 17.18
C VAL A 216 -8.35 1.05 17.70
N ASP A 217 -8.70 2.30 17.39
CA ASP A 217 -10.00 2.88 17.78
C ASP A 217 -11.13 2.60 16.76
N HIS A 218 -10.83 1.82 15.71
CA HIS A 218 -11.73 1.49 14.61
C HIS A 218 -11.69 0.00 14.21
N PRO A 219 -11.79 -0.95 15.17
CA PRO A 219 -11.70 -2.39 14.88
C PRO A 219 -12.78 -2.86 13.90
N ASP A 220 -13.91 -2.16 13.90
CA ASP A 220 -15.04 -2.42 13.03
C ASP A 220 -14.75 -2.20 11.53
N LEU A 221 -13.64 -1.53 11.18
CA LEU A 221 -13.14 -1.45 9.81
C LEU A 221 -12.29 -2.67 9.43
N LEU A 222 -11.73 -3.38 10.41
CA LEU A 222 -10.82 -4.52 10.21
C LEU A 222 -11.50 -5.88 10.36
N ASP A 223 -12.61 -5.94 11.11
CA ASP A 223 -13.41 -7.16 11.36
C ASP A 223 -14.13 -7.69 10.11
N VAL A 224 -14.09 -6.94 9.01
CA VAL A 224 -14.72 -7.27 7.73
C VAL A 224 -13.72 -7.06 6.59
N PRO A 225 -14.01 -7.58 5.38
CA PRO A 225 -13.21 -7.25 4.21
C PRO A 225 -13.04 -5.73 4.07
N HIS A 226 -11.80 -5.28 3.85
CA HIS A 226 -11.48 -3.86 3.85
C HIS A 226 -10.39 -3.51 2.84
N ARG A 227 -10.41 -2.25 2.42
CA ARG A 227 -9.42 -1.65 1.52
C ARG A 227 -8.64 -0.58 2.25
N ALA A 228 -7.33 -0.69 2.28
CA ALA A 228 -6.41 0.38 2.62
C ALA A 228 -5.83 1.00 1.34
N VAL A 229 -5.80 2.32 1.24
CA VAL A 229 -5.17 3.06 0.14
C VAL A 229 -4.24 4.11 0.72
N ILE A 230 -2.97 4.09 0.36
CA ILE A 230 -2.01 5.13 0.73
C ILE A 230 -1.37 5.74 -0.52
N GLU A 231 -1.28 7.07 -0.57
CA GLU A 231 -0.60 7.83 -1.63
C GLU A 231 0.58 8.61 -1.03
N TYR A 232 1.78 8.34 -1.55
CA TYR A 232 3.03 8.96 -1.10
C TYR A 232 3.31 10.20 -1.93
N LEU A 233 3.13 11.40 -1.35
CA LEU A 233 3.20 12.66 -2.06
C LEU A 233 4.59 13.28 -1.98
N ARG A 234 5.21 13.25 -0.79
CA ARG A 234 6.52 13.84 -0.50
C ARG A 234 7.34 12.90 0.38
N PRO A 235 8.66 12.77 0.15
CA PRO A 235 9.52 12.00 1.05
C PRO A 235 9.63 12.67 2.41
N ILE A 236 9.68 11.87 3.48
CA ILE A 236 9.92 12.32 4.86
C ILE A 236 11.32 11.86 5.25
N THR A 237 12.13 12.76 5.79
CA THR A 237 13.53 12.49 6.17
C THR A 237 13.69 12.50 7.71
N PRO A 238 14.77 11.90 8.24
CA PRO A 238 15.03 11.88 9.68
C PRO A 238 14.99 13.27 10.33
N GLY A 239 14.27 13.38 11.44
CA GLY A 239 14.12 14.62 12.21
C GLY A 239 12.96 15.50 11.79
N VAL A 240 12.25 15.17 10.69
CA VAL A 240 11.00 15.86 10.33
C VAL A 240 9.86 15.29 11.20
N PRO A 241 9.18 16.12 12.01
CA PRO A 241 8.02 15.66 12.78
C PRO A 241 6.83 15.40 11.85
N ILE A 242 6.00 14.43 12.21
CA ILE A 242 4.76 14.14 11.47
C ILE A 242 3.54 14.32 12.37
N MET A 243 2.54 15.02 11.84
CA MET A 243 1.24 15.22 12.48
C MET A 243 0.18 14.43 11.71
N LEU A 244 -0.55 13.58 12.40
CA LEU A 244 -1.68 12.86 11.86
C LEU A 244 -2.94 13.70 12.06
N ARG A 245 -3.58 14.00 10.93
CA ARG A 245 -4.93 14.54 10.89
C ARG A 245 -5.84 13.43 10.42
N ARG A 246 -6.92 13.15 11.14
CA ARG A 246 -7.88 12.09 10.77
C ARG A 246 -9.32 12.56 10.78
N LYS A 247 -10.09 12.02 9.84
CA LYS A 247 -11.53 12.24 9.71
C LYS A 247 -12.19 10.93 9.31
N ARG A 248 -13.16 10.48 10.10
CA ARG A 248 -13.99 9.33 9.78
C ARG A 248 -15.30 9.78 9.16
N ILE A 249 -15.74 9.09 8.11
CA ILE A 249 -17.01 9.31 7.43
C ILE A 249 -17.60 7.93 7.18
N ASP A 250 -18.67 7.61 7.92
CA ASP A 250 -19.32 6.30 7.89
C ASP A 250 -18.30 5.15 8.05
N ASP A 251 -18.20 4.31 7.02
CA ASP A 251 -17.35 3.13 6.93
C ASP A 251 -15.95 3.42 6.33
N CYS A 252 -15.49 4.67 6.38
CA CYS A 252 -14.19 5.09 5.86
C CYS A 252 -13.45 6.02 6.84
N LEU A 253 -12.23 5.65 7.20
CA LEU A 253 -11.29 6.50 7.90
C LEU A 253 -10.32 7.14 6.89
N TYR A 254 -10.22 8.46 6.89
CA TYR A 254 -9.17 9.19 6.17
C TYR A 254 -8.10 9.67 7.14
N VAL A 255 -6.84 9.55 6.74
CA VAL A 255 -5.68 10.02 7.49
C VAL A 255 -4.77 10.84 6.57
N TRP A 256 -4.38 12.03 6.99
CA TRP A 256 -3.37 12.85 6.36
C TRP A 256 -2.14 12.90 7.26
N MET A 257 -0.99 12.55 6.70
CA MET A 257 0.30 12.66 7.38
C MET A 257 0.93 13.97 6.97
N LEU A 258 0.93 14.93 7.88
CA LEU A 258 1.32 16.30 7.64
C LEU A 258 2.74 16.55 8.13
N ILE A 259 3.51 17.30 7.35
CA ILE A 259 4.87 17.75 7.69
C ILE A 259 4.94 19.28 7.64
N PRO A 260 5.92 19.92 8.32
CA PRO A 260 6.17 21.34 8.14
C PRO A 260 6.52 21.69 6.68
N GLY A 261 5.85 22.70 6.15
CA GLY A 261 6.16 23.37 4.88
C GLY A 261 6.29 24.88 5.06
N ASP A 262 6.50 25.61 3.96
CA ASP A 262 6.79 27.05 3.98
C ASP A 262 5.64 27.89 4.60
N ASP A 263 4.40 27.53 4.29
CA ASP A 263 3.17 28.24 4.72
C ASP A 263 2.32 27.42 5.71
N GLY A 264 2.96 26.50 6.47
CA GLY A 264 2.30 25.65 7.46
C GLY A 264 2.38 24.16 7.12
N LEU A 265 1.47 23.37 7.71
CA LEU A 265 1.46 21.92 7.54
C LEU A 265 1.01 21.53 6.13
N VAL A 266 1.77 20.65 5.48
CA VAL A 266 1.47 20.11 4.15
C VAL A 266 1.42 18.57 4.16
N PRO A 267 0.51 17.94 3.39
CA PRO A 267 0.45 16.48 3.31
C PRO A 267 1.69 15.86 2.68
N ALA A 268 2.40 15.01 3.42
CA ALA A 268 3.44 14.14 2.89
C ALA A 268 2.86 12.83 2.34
N ALA A 269 1.80 12.32 2.98
CA ALA A 269 1.02 11.19 2.49
C ALA A 269 -0.45 11.36 2.84
N THR A 270 -1.32 10.73 2.04
CA THR A 270 -2.76 10.62 2.32
C THR A 270 -3.13 9.15 2.33
N ALA A 271 -3.94 8.74 3.30
CA ALA A 271 -4.40 7.38 3.44
C ALA A 271 -5.91 7.31 3.65
N SER A 272 -6.51 6.20 3.25
CA SER A 272 -7.86 5.82 3.64
C SER A 272 -7.92 4.33 3.98
N VAL A 273 -8.78 3.98 4.92
CA VAL A 273 -9.16 2.59 5.22
C VAL A 273 -10.69 2.53 5.23
N SER A 274 -11.24 1.69 4.36
CA SER A 274 -12.70 1.60 4.16
C SER A 274 -13.17 0.16 4.09
N ARG A 275 -14.37 -0.12 4.59
CA ARG A 275 -15.00 -1.43 4.41
C ARG A 275 -15.24 -1.72 2.94
N ILE A 276 -15.03 -2.98 2.54
CA ILE A 276 -15.46 -3.49 1.24
C ILE A 276 -16.91 -3.98 1.39
N PRO A 277 -17.86 -3.47 0.60
CA PRO A 277 -19.24 -3.93 0.64
C PRO A 277 -19.33 -5.44 0.36
N ALA A 278 -20.23 -6.12 1.08
CA ALA A 278 -20.58 -7.51 0.76
C ALA A 278 -21.12 -7.57 -0.69
N ALA A 279 -20.69 -8.60 -1.43
CA ALA A 279 -21.11 -8.85 -2.81
C ALA A 279 -22.58 -9.27 -2.93
#